data_AF-A0A496WCH6-F1
#
_entry.id   AF-A0A496WCH6-F1
#
_cell.length_a   1.000
_cell.length_b   1.000
_cell.length_c   1.000
_cell.angle_alpha   90.00
_cell.angle_beta   90.00
_cell.angle_gamma   90.00
#
_symmetry.space_group_name_H-M   'P 1'
#
loop_
_entity.id
_entity.type
_entity.pdbx_description
1 polymer ?
#
loop_
_entity_poly.entity_id
_entity_poly.type
_entity_poly.pdbx_seq_one_letter_code
_entity_poly.pdbx_strand_id
1 'polypeptide(L)'
;MTETCILPDFTTGQTAEIIERLYGLGGTLRVLNGERDLNFLLHAENGQYVFKIANQDEPYGMLECQHQVLQRLQEHKVMPQLASSIESVNGRVIEVIISESGIHHYCRMLSYVEGQLLSSINHHNPELLEDLGKTLAQIDLSLQGFTHEALDRPLLWNMSDALTTLEEFKPLLASDERRILIEYFESHFRDRVLPLARDLREGVIHNDANDNNVLVGDDRSLGQHVTSIIDFGDMMYSWIAAEPAIAAAYAMLGKEEPLDAAVAVIKGYHAQLPLNEAEVSVLFDFICMRLCMSVCICAYQQSLEPGNKYLSISEKPAWTLLEILRDVIPEHATDLFRKVCN
;
A
#
# COMPACT_ATOMS: atom_id res chain seq x y z
N MET A 1 -14.93 3.44 12.97
CA MET A 1 -13.57 3.04 13.42
C MET A 1 -12.85 4.31 13.86
N THR A 2 -12.48 4.46 15.12
CA THR A 2 -11.76 5.66 15.59
C THR A 2 -10.30 5.29 15.81
N GLU A 3 -9.51 5.35 14.73
CA GLU A 3 -8.06 5.25 14.84
C GLU A 3 -7.53 6.60 15.26
N THR A 4 -6.98 6.69 16.47
CA THR A 4 -6.35 7.91 16.95
C THR A 4 -5.04 8.12 16.19
N CYS A 5 -5.01 9.09 15.26
CA CYS A 5 -3.82 9.48 14.48
C CYS A 5 -2.81 10.30 15.32
N ILE A 6 -2.71 10.04 16.63
CA ILE A 6 -1.76 10.75 17.50
C ILE A 6 -0.41 10.08 17.35
N LEU A 7 0.53 10.73 16.67
CA LEU A 7 1.90 10.25 16.54
C LEU A 7 2.56 10.09 17.92
N PRO A 8 3.45 9.09 18.10
CA PRO A 8 4.28 8.97 19.29
C PRO A 8 5.07 10.26 19.58
N ASP A 9 5.08 10.68 20.84
CA ASP A 9 5.75 11.91 21.28
C ASP A 9 7.22 11.63 21.68
N PHE A 10 8.07 11.50 20.66
CA PHE A 10 9.52 11.36 20.82
C PHE A 10 10.27 12.38 19.97
N THR A 11 11.19 13.10 20.61
CA THR A 11 12.11 14.00 19.91
C THR A 11 13.21 13.22 19.18
N THR A 12 13.86 13.86 18.21
CA THR A 12 15.03 13.31 17.53
C THR A 12 16.16 12.96 18.50
N GLY A 13 16.36 13.77 19.56
CA GLY A 13 17.40 13.53 20.56
C GLY A 13 17.14 12.28 21.40
N GLN A 14 15.95 12.15 21.96
CA GLN A 14 15.54 10.95 22.71
C GLN A 14 15.61 9.70 21.83
N THR A 15 15.17 9.81 20.58
CA THR A 15 15.22 8.70 19.61
C THR A 15 16.66 8.25 19.33
N ALA A 16 17.61 9.19 19.21
CA ALA A 16 19.02 8.86 19.02
C ALA A 16 19.57 8.06 20.22
N GLU A 17 19.27 8.48 21.45
CA GLU A 17 19.69 7.76 22.66
C GLU A 17 19.07 6.35 22.73
N ILE A 18 17.81 6.20 22.32
CA ILE A 18 17.14 4.90 22.23
C ILE A 18 17.83 3.98 21.22
N ILE A 19 18.15 4.50 20.03
CA ILE A 19 18.84 3.74 18.98
C ILE A 19 20.23 3.31 19.43
N GLU A 20 21.01 4.22 20.03
CA GLU A 20 22.35 3.89 20.55
C GLU A 20 22.27 2.80 21.62
N ARG A 21 21.31 2.91 22.56
CA ARG A 21 21.11 1.92 23.61
C ARG A 21 20.65 0.55 23.08
N LEU A 22 19.71 0.52 22.14
CA LEU A 22 19.09 -0.72 21.67
C LEU A 22 19.85 -1.40 20.53
N TYR A 23 20.59 -0.65 19.71
CA TYR A 23 21.26 -1.18 18.52
C TYR A 23 22.77 -0.93 18.49
N GLY A 24 23.30 -0.12 19.42
CA GLY A 24 24.72 0.24 19.41
C GLY A 24 25.10 1.09 18.19
N LEU A 25 24.14 1.76 17.56
CA LEU A 25 24.33 2.58 16.36
C LEU A 25 24.24 4.06 16.71
N GLY A 26 25.18 4.84 16.18
CA GLY A 26 25.16 6.30 16.19
C GLY A 26 25.09 6.85 14.77
N GLY A 27 24.59 8.07 14.61
CA GLY A 27 24.47 8.68 13.30
C GLY A 27 23.59 9.93 13.26
N THR A 28 23.35 10.44 12.06
CA THR A 28 22.42 11.55 11.85
C THR A 28 21.01 11.01 11.64
N LEU A 29 20.04 11.53 12.39
CA LEU A 29 18.63 11.17 12.25
C LEU A 29 17.87 12.23 11.45
N ARG A 30 17.07 11.77 10.50
CA ARG A 30 16.09 12.59 9.77
C ARG A 30 14.70 12.00 9.98
N VAL A 31 13.75 12.83 10.43
CA VAL A 31 12.34 12.44 10.50
C VAL A 31 11.83 12.17 9.09
N LEU A 32 11.18 11.02 8.91
CA LEU A 32 10.44 10.67 7.70
C LEU A 32 8.95 10.93 7.94
N ASN A 33 8.21 11.16 6.86
CA ASN A 33 6.75 11.22 6.95
C ASN A 33 6.21 9.86 7.41
N GLY A 34 5.18 9.90 8.23
CA GLY A 34 4.42 8.74 8.69
C GLY A 34 3.02 9.18 9.03
N GLU A 35 2.03 8.34 8.74
CA GLU A 35 0.63 8.61 9.07
C GLU A 35 0.37 8.32 10.56
N ARG A 36 0.71 7.12 11.02
CA ARG A 36 0.44 6.65 12.39
C ARG A 36 1.69 6.45 13.25
N ASP A 37 2.77 6.04 12.60
CA ASP A 37 4.06 5.72 13.21
C ASP A 37 5.03 6.89 13.08
N LEU A 38 5.90 7.05 14.07
CA LEU A 38 7.01 7.97 13.98
C LEU A 38 8.21 7.28 13.35
N ASN A 39 8.57 7.72 12.15
CA ASN A 39 9.60 7.12 11.32
C ASN A 39 10.87 8.00 11.28
N PHE A 40 12.04 7.40 11.44
CA PHE A 40 13.33 8.08 11.32
C PHE A 40 14.26 7.33 10.36
N LEU A 41 14.89 8.07 9.45
CA LEU A 41 16.05 7.60 8.70
C LEU A 41 17.32 7.87 9.51
N LEU A 42 18.02 6.81 9.86
CA LEU A 42 19.35 6.85 10.46
C LEU A 42 20.42 6.72 9.39
N HIS A 43 21.30 7.71 9.31
CA HIS A 43 22.57 7.62 8.58
C HIS A 43 23.68 7.29 9.56
N ALA A 44 24.02 6.01 9.69
CA ALA A 44 25.11 5.53 10.52
C ALA A 44 26.39 5.33 9.69
N GLU A 45 27.54 5.12 10.35
CA GLU A 45 28.82 4.90 9.66
C GLU A 45 28.83 3.62 8.80
N ASN A 46 28.05 2.61 9.19
CA ASN A 46 28.01 1.30 8.54
C ASN A 46 26.84 1.11 7.57
N GLY A 47 25.98 2.12 7.38
CA GLY A 47 24.82 2.04 6.50
C GLY A 47 23.65 2.91 6.92
N GLN A 48 22.54 2.73 6.21
CA GLN A 48 21.28 3.44 6.46
C GLN A 48 20.21 2.50 6.98
N TYR A 49 19.40 3.01 7.90
CA TYR A 49 18.34 2.25 8.55
C TYR A 49 17.09 3.09 8.75
N VAL A 50 15.93 2.43 8.81
CA VAL A 50 14.67 3.05 9.21
C VAL A 50 14.32 2.57 10.60
N PHE A 51 14.31 3.50 11.56
CA PHE A 51 13.80 3.25 12.90
C PHE A 51 12.34 3.69 12.97
N LYS A 52 11.45 2.79 13.36
CA LYS A 52 10.03 3.06 13.51
C LYS A 52 9.62 2.94 14.97
N ILE A 53 8.91 3.93 15.48
CA ILE A 53 8.19 3.87 16.75
C ILE A 53 6.70 3.76 16.41
N ALA A 54 6.11 2.64 16.81
CA ALA A 54 4.73 2.33 16.50
C ALA A 54 3.77 3.20 17.30
N ASN A 55 2.61 3.49 16.71
CA ASN A 55 1.50 4.09 17.44
C ASN A 55 1.14 3.28 18.71
N GLN A 56 0.60 3.94 19.74
CA GLN A 56 0.18 3.25 20.98
C GLN A 56 -0.89 2.18 20.73
N ASP A 57 -1.71 2.36 19.69
CA ASP A 57 -2.81 1.46 19.33
C ASP A 57 -2.35 0.33 18.39
N GLU A 58 -1.07 0.32 17.99
CA GLU A 58 -0.53 -0.70 17.08
C GLU A 58 -0.28 -2.02 17.84
N PRO A 59 -0.96 -3.12 17.47
CA PRO A 59 -0.82 -4.37 18.18
C PRO A 59 0.51 -5.06 17.84
N TYR A 60 1.14 -5.66 18.86
CA TYR A 60 2.38 -6.43 18.70
C TYR A 60 2.27 -7.47 17.58
N GLY A 61 1.17 -8.22 17.53
CA GLY A 61 0.95 -9.28 16.55
C GLY A 61 1.00 -8.78 15.10
N MET A 62 0.66 -7.51 14.84
CA MET A 62 0.79 -6.96 13.49
C MET A 62 2.24 -6.67 13.12
N LEU A 63 3.02 -6.10 14.04
CA LEU A 63 4.44 -5.89 13.83
C LEU A 63 5.20 -7.22 13.67
N GLU A 64 4.82 -8.24 14.44
CA GLU A 64 5.34 -9.61 14.31
C GLU A 64 4.97 -10.22 12.96
N CYS A 65 3.71 -10.09 12.54
CA CYS A 65 3.27 -10.54 11.22
C CYS A 65 4.08 -9.89 10.10
N GLN A 66 4.33 -8.58 10.18
CA GLN A 66 5.11 -7.86 9.17
C GLN A 66 6.54 -8.38 9.09
N HIS A 67 7.15 -8.65 10.26
CA HIS A 67 8.47 -9.26 10.32
C HIS A 67 8.50 -10.64 9.63
N GLN A 68 7.53 -11.51 9.94
CA GLN A 68 7.45 -12.85 9.35
C GLN A 68 7.22 -12.81 7.83
N VAL A 69 6.40 -11.87 7.35
CA VAL A 69 6.19 -11.64 5.91
C VAL A 69 7.49 -11.21 5.23
N LEU A 70 8.19 -10.20 5.77
CA LEU A 70 9.47 -9.75 5.21
C LEU A 70 10.51 -10.88 5.19
N GLN A 71 10.60 -11.67 6.26
CA GLN A 71 11.48 -12.84 6.30
C GLN A 71 11.15 -13.85 5.20
N ARG A 72 9.87 -14.19 5.04
CA ARG A 72 9.42 -15.14 4.01
C ARG A 72 9.70 -14.63 2.60
N LEU A 73 9.47 -13.35 2.32
CA LEU A 73 9.79 -12.72 1.04
C LEU A 73 11.29 -12.74 0.74
N GLN A 74 12.13 -12.55 1.77
CA GLN A 74 13.58 -12.64 1.65
C GLN A 74 14.05 -14.06 1.32
N GLU A 75 13.50 -15.07 1.99
CA GLU A 75 13.80 -16.49 1.75
C GLU A 75 13.47 -16.91 0.30
N HIS A 76 12.37 -16.38 -0.24
CA HIS A 76 11.92 -16.65 -1.61
C HIS A 76 12.59 -15.73 -2.65
N LYS A 77 13.36 -14.73 -2.22
CA LYS A 77 14.04 -13.73 -3.09
C LYS A 77 13.07 -13.06 -4.06
N VAL A 78 11.91 -12.64 -3.56
CA VAL A 78 10.82 -12.08 -4.35
C VAL A 78 11.21 -10.78 -5.06
N MET A 79 12.09 -9.99 -4.43
CA MET A 79 12.53 -8.69 -4.96
C MET A 79 14.05 -8.56 -4.90
N PRO A 80 14.65 -7.73 -5.79
CA PRO A 80 16.08 -7.44 -5.75
C PRO A 80 16.55 -6.86 -4.42
N GLN A 81 15.75 -5.98 -3.83
CA GLN A 81 15.97 -5.39 -2.52
C GLN A 81 14.74 -5.59 -1.65
N LEU A 82 14.96 -5.75 -0.33
CA LEU A 82 13.88 -5.90 0.63
C LEU A 82 14.34 -5.39 2.00
N ALA A 83 13.47 -4.64 2.67
CA ALA A 83 13.69 -4.24 4.05
C ALA A 83 13.77 -5.49 4.94
N SER A 84 14.83 -5.59 5.73
CA SER A 84 15.03 -6.68 6.69
C SER A 84 15.01 -6.13 8.10
N SER A 85 14.36 -6.82 9.02
CA SER A 85 14.40 -6.42 10.43
C SER A 85 15.79 -6.61 11.01
N ILE A 86 16.25 -5.62 11.75
CA ILE A 86 17.54 -5.64 12.45
C ILE A 86 17.26 -5.98 13.91
N GLU A 87 17.97 -6.98 14.43
CA GLU A 87 17.91 -7.32 15.86
C GLU A 87 18.56 -6.25 16.71
N SER A 88 17.96 -5.98 17.87
CA SER A 88 18.57 -5.21 18.93
C SER A 88 19.73 -5.97 19.59
N VAL A 89 20.49 -5.29 20.44
CA VAL A 89 21.51 -5.90 21.31
C VAL A 89 20.93 -6.94 22.29
N ASN A 90 19.60 -6.95 22.46
CA ASN A 90 18.91 -7.95 23.28
C ASN A 90 18.45 -9.17 22.45
N GLY A 91 18.76 -9.23 21.15
CA GLY A 91 18.34 -10.31 20.25
C GLY A 91 16.85 -10.28 19.92
N ARG A 92 16.22 -9.09 19.91
CA ARG A 92 14.80 -8.91 19.57
C ARG A 92 14.65 -8.01 18.36
N VAL A 93 13.71 -8.36 17.47
CA VAL A 93 13.35 -7.53 16.30
C VAL A 93 12.29 -6.47 16.60
N ILE A 94 11.58 -6.63 17.71
CA ILE A 94 10.61 -5.67 18.25
C ILE A 94 10.95 -5.43 19.71
N GLU A 95 11.15 -4.17 20.07
CA GLU A 95 11.46 -3.73 21.43
C GLU A 95 10.31 -2.89 21.99
N VAL A 96 10.31 -2.72 23.32
CA VAL A 96 9.36 -1.85 24.02
C VAL A 96 10.12 -0.65 24.57
N ILE A 97 9.61 0.54 24.29
CA ILE A 97 10.08 1.80 24.86
C ILE A 97 8.93 2.51 25.58
N ILE A 98 9.27 3.47 26.45
CA ILE A 98 8.30 4.23 27.23
C ILE A 98 8.54 5.70 26.94
N SER A 99 7.48 6.43 26.57
CA SER A 99 7.53 7.89 26.39
C SER A 99 7.69 8.62 27.72
N GLU A 100 7.99 9.92 27.69
CA GLU A 100 8.01 10.74 28.92
C GLU A 100 6.65 10.78 29.63
N SER A 101 5.55 10.62 28.88
CA SER A 101 4.20 10.50 29.40
C SER A 101 3.87 9.13 30.01
N GLY A 102 4.82 8.19 30.01
CA GLY A 102 4.65 6.85 30.58
C GLY A 102 3.89 5.87 29.67
N ILE A 103 3.70 6.20 28.40
CA ILE A 103 3.00 5.36 27.43
C ILE A 103 4.00 4.36 26.84
N HIS A 104 3.60 3.09 26.76
CA HIS A 104 4.39 2.05 26.12
C HIS A 104 4.21 2.10 24.61
N HIS A 105 5.32 2.05 23.88
CA HIS A 105 5.34 1.94 22.43
C HIS A 105 6.23 0.76 22.01
N TYR A 106 5.85 0.08 20.93
CA TYR A 106 6.74 -0.83 20.25
C TYR A 106 7.68 -0.04 19.33
N CYS A 107 8.92 -0.50 19.17
CA CYS A 107 9.84 0.04 18.20
C CYS A 107 10.64 -1.06 17.51
N ARG A 108 11.08 -0.77 16.28
CA ARG A 108 11.85 -1.70 15.46
C ARG A 108 12.79 -0.97 14.52
N MET A 109 13.85 -1.66 14.11
CA MET A 109 14.79 -1.18 13.12
C MET A 109 14.68 -2.04 11.86
N LEU A 110 14.63 -1.40 10.70
CA LEU A 110 14.66 -2.04 9.39
C LEU A 110 15.89 -1.55 8.60
N SER A 111 16.48 -2.39 7.76
CA SER A 111 17.45 -1.93 6.77
C SER A 111 16.79 -0.93 5.81
N TYR A 112 17.50 0.15 5.47
CA TYR A 112 17.01 1.08 4.45
C TYR A 112 17.10 0.43 3.06
N VAL A 113 16.10 0.66 2.22
CA VAL A 113 16.08 0.20 0.84
C VAL A 113 16.27 1.42 -0.07
N GLU A 114 17.30 1.37 -0.91
CA GLU A 114 17.62 2.45 -1.83
C GLU A 114 16.75 2.34 -3.10
N GLY A 115 16.18 3.46 -3.54
CA GLY A 115 15.39 3.53 -4.75
C GLY A 115 14.68 4.86 -4.94
N GLN A 116 14.21 5.11 -6.16
CA GLN A 116 13.32 6.24 -6.46
C GLN A 116 11.88 5.78 -6.31
N LEU A 117 11.01 6.60 -5.72
CA LEU A 117 9.58 6.31 -5.68
C LEU A 117 9.01 6.32 -7.10
N LEU A 118 8.11 5.40 -7.44
CA LEU A 118 7.40 5.39 -8.71
C LEU A 118 6.70 6.74 -8.97
N SER A 119 6.12 7.34 -7.93
CA SER A 119 5.48 8.67 -7.97
C SER A 119 6.41 9.81 -8.39
N SER A 120 7.73 9.65 -8.16
CA SER A 120 8.75 10.64 -8.52
C SER A 120 9.28 10.48 -9.95
N ILE A 121 8.90 9.40 -10.63
CA ILE A 121 9.34 9.13 -12.00
C ILE A 121 8.35 9.76 -12.98
N ASN A 122 8.86 10.64 -13.85
CA ASN A 122 8.04 11.39 -14.81
C ASN A 122 7.41 10.51 -15.90
N HIS A 123 8.14 9.49 -16.36
CA HIS A 123 7.69 8.59 -17.42
C HIS A 123 7.79 7.15 -16.95
N HIS A 124 6.64 6.48 -16.90
CA HIS A 124 6.56 5.04 -16.65
C HIS A 124 6.40 4.37 -18.00
N ASN A 125 7.42 3.65 -18.45
CA ASN A 125 7.28 2.83 -19.65
C ASN A 125 6.38 1.60 -19.34
N PRO A 126 5.76 0.98 -20.37
CA PRO A 126 4.93 -0.20 -20.18
C PRO A 126 5.67 -1.35 -19.50
N GLU A 127 6.97 -1.52 -19.79
CA GLU A 127 7.79 -2.59 -19.21
C GLU A 127 7.92 -2.48 -17.68
N LEU A 128 8.06 -1.26 -17.14
CA LEU A 128 8.10 -1.01 -15.70
C LEU A 128 6.76 -1.33 -15.04
N LEU A 129 5.65 -0.98 -15.69
CA LEU A 129 4.31 -1.28 -15.16
C LEU A 129 4.00 -2.78 -15.22
N GLU A 130 4.44 -3.48 -16.27
CA GLU A 130 4.42 -4.95 -16.32
C GLU A 130 5.29 -5.55 -15.21
N ASP A 131 6.46 -4.98 -14.93
CA ASP A 131 7.35 -5.45 -13.87
C ASP A 131 6.76 -5.25 -12.47
N LEU A 132 6.05 -4.15 -12.24
CA LEU A 132 5.24 -3.94 -11.04
C LEU A 132 4.20 -5.04 -10.84
N GLY A 133 3.42 -5.34 -11.89
CA GLY A 133 2.46 -6.44 -11.86
C GLY A 133 3.11 -7.78 -11.52
N LYS A 134 4.23 -8.10 -12.17
CA LYS A 134 4.99 -9.35 -11.91
C LYS A 134 5.46 -9.44 -10.46
N THR A 135 6.02 -8.34 -9.93
CA THR A 135 6.53 -8.28 -8.57
C THR A 135 5.43 -8.54 -7.55
N LEU A 136 4.26 -7.91 -7.72
CA LEU A 136 3.10 -8.11 -6.85
C LEU A 136 2.59 -9.56 -6.87
N ALA A 137 2.46 -10.14 -8.06
CA ALA A 137 2.06 -11.54 -8.17
C ALA A 137 3.08 -12.50 -7.53
N GLN A 138 4.37 -12.18 -7.56
CA GLN A 138 5.40 -12.97 -6.87
C GLN A 138 5.32 -12.83 -5.35
N ILE A 139 4.97 -11.64 -4.83
CA ILE A 139 4.65 -11.45 -3.40
C ILE A 139 3.49 -12.36 -3.03
N ASP A 140 2.35 -12.25 -3.70
CA ASP A 140 1.14 -13.03 -3.40
C ASP A 140 1.39 -14.54 -3.50
N LEU A 141 2.13 -14.98 -4.54
CA LEU A 141 2.52 -16.37 -4.71
C LEU A 141 3.37 -16.87 -3.54
N SER A 142 4.36 -16.08 -3.10
CA SER A 142 5.23 -16.46 -1.98
C SER A 142 4.48 -16.53 -0.66
N LEU A 143 3.38 -15.77 -0.50
CA LEU A 143 2.53 -15.72 0.69
C LEU A 143 1.38 -16.75 0.65
N GLN A 144 1.28 -17.59 -0.38
CA GLN A 144 0.28 -18.66 -0.41
C GLN A 144 0.41 -19.59 0.81
N GLY A 145 -0.71 -19.79 1.50
CA GLY A 145 -0.77 -20.58 2.74
C GLY A 145 -0.10 -19.93 3.95
N PHE A 146 0.36 -18.68 3.86
CA PHE A 146 0.72 -17.89 5.04
C PHE A 146 -0.54 -17.53 5.82
N THR A 147 -0.50 -17.67 7.14
CA THR A 147 -1.62 -17.36 8.04
C THR A 147 -1.07 -16.72 9.29
N HIS A 148 -1.76 -15.69 9.78
CA HIS A 148 -1.42 -15.02 11.03
C HIS A 148 -2.69 -14.38 11.60
N GLU A 149 -2.89 -14.43 12.92
CA GLU A 149 -4.11 -13.90 13.56
C GLU A 149 -4.30 -12.40 13.30
N ALA A 150 -3.19 -11.64 13.28
CA ALA A 150 -3.21 -10.20 13.06
C ALA A 150 -3.68 -9.77 11.66
N LEU A 151 -3.77 -10.69 10.69
CA LEU A 151 -4.29 -10.39 9.35
C LEU A 151 -5.83 -10.33 9.32
N ASP A 152 -6.50 -10.89 10.34
CA ASP A 152 -7.94 -10.78 10.53
C ASP A 152 -8.24 -9.53 11.37
N ARG A 153 -8.37 -8.39 10.69
CA ARG A 153 -8.64 -7.10 11.31
C ARG A 153 -9.47 -6.21 10.37
N PRO A 154 -10.26 -5.27 10.92
CA PRO A 154 -10.86 -4.23 10.09
C PRO A 154 -9.77 -3.30 9.58
N LEU A 155 -9.88 -2.88 8.32
CA LEU A 155 -9.02 -1.87 7.71
C LEU A 155 -9.84 -1.04 6.73
N LEU A 156 -9.75 0.29 6.82
CA LEU A 156 -10.53 1.21 5.96
C LEU A 156 -10.32 0.94 4.47
N TRP A 157 -9.12 0.48 4.13
CA TRP A 157 -8.64 0.21 2.78
C TRP A 157 -9.00 -1.18 2.23
N ASN A 158 -9.67 -2.03 3.00
CA ASN A 158 -10.06 -3.37 2.54
C ASN A 158 -11.12 -3.32 1.44
N MET A 159 -10.81 -3.90 0.27
CA MET A 159 -11.73 -3.93 -0.89
C MET A 159 -13.06 -4.63 -0.58
N SER A 160 -13.07 -5.66 0.28
CA SER A 160 -14.29 -6.37 0.66
C SER A 160 -15.21 -5.54 1.58
N ASP A 161 -14.66 -4.54 2.28
CA ASP A 161 -15.40 -3.58 3.12
C ASP A 161 -15.66 -2.24 2.41
N ALA A 162 -15.34 -2.13 1.12
CA ALA A 162 -15.35 -0.86 0.39
C ALA A 162 -16.68 -0.11 0.49
N LEU A 163 -17.82 -0.81 0.39
CA LEU A 163 -19.14 -0.20 0.52
C LEU A 163 -19.39 0.39 1.91
N THR A 164 -18.90 -0.27 2.96
CA THR A 164 -19.00 0.23 4.35
C THR A 164 -18.16 1.49 4.53
N THR A 165 -16.92 1.47 4.03
CA THR A 165 -16.02 2.64 4.04
C THR A 165 -16.64 3.83 3.31
N LEU A 166 -17.22 3.61 2.12
CA LEU A 166 -17.86 4.68 1.37
C LEU A 166 -19.12 5.20 2.06
N GLU A 167 -19.95 4.34 2.65
CA GLU A 167 -21.14 4.76 3.42
C GLU A 167 -20.76 5.69 4.58
N GLU A 168 -19.66 5.39 5.30
CA GLU A 168 -19.19 6.20 6.43
C GLU A 168 -18.65 7.56 5.98
N PHE A 169 -17.85 7.62 4.89
CA PHE A 169 -17.05 8.81 4.57
C PHE A 169 -17.51 9.61 3.35
N LYS A 170 -18.26 9.04 2.40
CA LYS A 170 -18.87 9.78 1.28
C LYS A 170 -19.68 11.00 1.73
N PRO A 171 -20.43 10.98 2.86
CA PRO A 171 -21.16 12.17 3.33
C PRO A 171 -20.27 13.39 3.58
N LEU A 172 -18.98 13.19 3.88
CA LEU A 172 -18.02 14.25 4.18
C LEU A 172 -17.58 15.05 2.93
N LEU A 173 -17.82 14.52 1.72
CA LEU A 173 -17.45 15.18 0.47
C LEU A 173 -18.31 16.41 0.23
N ALA A 174 -17.73 17.59 -0.01
CA ALA A 174 -18.51 18.83 -0.12
C ALA A 174 -19.44 18.93 -1.36
N SER A 175 -19.18 18.20 -2.44
CA SER A 175 -19.90 18.33 -3.73
C SER A 175 -20.88 17.18 -3.95
N ASP A 176 -22.11 17.53 -4.33
CA ASP A 176 -23.14 16.55 -4.69
C ASP A 176 -22.78 15.80 -5.97
N GLU A 177 -22.15 16.46 -6.95
CA GLU A 177 -21.68 15.82 -8.17
C GLU A 177 -20.64 14.72 -7.89
N ARG A 178 -19.72 14.98 -6.96
CA ARG A 178 -18.72 14.00 -6.50
C ARG A 178 -19.37 12.82 -5.77
N ARG A 179 -20.38 13.08 -4.93
CA ARG A 179 -21.14 12.01 -4.26
C ARG A 179 -21.88 11.14 -5.27
N ILE A 180 -22.55 11.74 -6.26
CA ILE A 180 -23.25 11.04 -7.35
C ILE A 180 -22.28 10.20 -8.18
N LEU A 181 -21.06 10.70 -8.42
CA LEU A 181 -20.02 9.94 -9.13
C LEU A 181 -19.62 8.68 -8.34
N ILE A 182 -19.47 8.76 -7.02
CA ILE A 182 -19.17 7.59 -6.20
C ILE A 182 -20.36 6.62 -6.17
N GLU A 183 -21.59 7.12 -6.03
CA GLU A 183 -22.81 6.30 -6.07
C GLU A 183 -22.95 5.52 -7.38
N TYR A 184 -22.49 6.09 -8.50
CA TYR A 184 -22.41 5.38 -9.77
C TYR A 184 -21.51 4.14 -9.64
N PHE A 185 -20.27 4.28 -9.15
CA PHE A 185 -19.37 3.13 -9.00
C PHE A 185 -19.81 2.15 -7.89
N GLU A 186 -20.44 2.63 -6.82
CA GLU A 186 -21.06 1.77 -5.80
C GLU A 186 -22.14 0.87 -6.41
N SER A 187 -22.98 1.40 -7.31
CA SER A 187 -24.02 0.59 -7.96
C SER A 187 -23.41 -0.49 -8.86
N HIS A 188 -22.37 -0.16 -9.62
CA HIS A 188 -21.60 -1.12 -10.40
C HIS A 188 -20.99 -2.23 -9.53
N PHE A 189 -20.36 -1.87 -8.40
CA PHE A 189 -19.80 -2.85 -7.49
C PHE A 189 -20.87 -3.80 -6.93
N ARG A 190 -22.03 -3.26 -6.51
CA ARG A 190 -23.15 -4.08 -6.01
C ARG A 190 -23.68 -5.05 -7.07
N ASP A 191 -23.81 -4.60 -8.31
CA ASP A 191 -24.46 -5.36 -9.38
C ASP A 191 -23.51 -6.32 -10.10
N ARG A 192 -22.20 -6.01 -10.15
CA ARG A 192 -21.20 -6.77 -10.93
C ARG A 192 -20.25 -7.58 -10.07
N VAL A 193 -19.86 -7.07 -8.89
CA VAL A 193 -18.83 -7.71 -8.04
C VAL A 193 -19.46 -8.62 -7.00
N LEU A 194 -20.41 -8.14 -6.21
CA LEU A 194 -20.99 -8.94 -5.12
C LEU A 194 -21.56 -10.30 -5.55
N PRO A 195 -22.19 -10.44 -6.74
CA PRO A 195 -22.64 -11.75 -7.22
C PRO A 195 -21.51 -12.76 -7.45
N LEU A 196 -20.29 -12.28 -7.73
CA LEU A 196 -19.10 -13.08 -8.02
C LEU A 196 -18.20 -13.29 -6.80
N ALA A 197 -18.51 -12.69 -5.65
CA ALA A 197 -17.62 -12.68 -4.47
C ALA A 197 -17.16 -14.09 -4.03
N ARG A 198 -17.98 -15.13 -4.23
CA ARG A 198 -17.64 -16.52 -3.89
C ARG A 198 -16.66 -17.19 -4.86
N ASP A 199 -16.53 -16.65 -6.05
CA ASP A 199 -15.65 -17.15 -7.11
C ASP A 199 -14.30 -16.41 -7.13
N LEU A 200 -14.16 -15.36 -6.33
CA LEU A 200 -12.90 -14.64 -6.11
C LEU A 200 -12.04 -15.40 -5.12
N ARG A 201 -10.77 -15.64 -5.48
CA ARG A 201 -9.84 -16.28 -4.55
C ARG A 201 -9.38 -15.27 -3.51
N GLU A 202 -9.18 -15.76 -2.30
CA GLU A 202 -8.63 -14.99 -1.19
C GLU A 202 -7.21 -15.45 -0.86
N GLY A 203 -6.42 -14.53 -0.34
CA GLY A 203 -5.04 -14.75 0.03
C GLY A 203 -4.50 -13.56 0.81
N VAL A 204 -3.28 -13.70 1.34
CA VAL A 204 -2.58 -12.58 1.95
C VAL A 204 -2.00 -11.72 0.84
N ILE A 205 -2.39 -10.45 0.83
CA ILE A 205 -1.97 -9.47 -0.18
C ILE A 205 -1.33 -8.26 0.52
N HIS A 206 -0.56 -7.46 -0.23
CA HIS A 206 0.09 -6.26 0.29
C HIS A 206 -0.91 -5.13 0.58
N ASN A 207 -1.98 -5.02 -0.21
CA ASN A 207 -3.15 -4.15 -0.05
C ASN A 207 -2.90 -2.62 -0.14
N ASP A 208 -1.66 -2.18 -0.30
CA ASP A 208 -1.33 -0.76 -0.47
C ASP A 208 -0.17 -0.49 -1.45
N ALA A 209 -0.18 -1.18 -2.60
CA ALA A 209 0.79 -0.96 -3.67
C ALA A 209 0.56 0.34 -4.46
N ASN A 210 0.49 1.47 -3.76
CA ASN A 210 0.43 2.80 -4.36
C ASN A 210 1.81 3.26 -4.87
N ASP A 211 1.83 4.33 -5.67
CA ASP A 211 3.03 4.84 -6.34
C ASP A 211 4.11 5.41 -5.39
N ASN A 212 3.78 5.65 -4.12
CA ASN A 212 4.76 6.04 -3.09
C ASN A 212 5.34 4.84 -2.32
N ASN A 213 4.79 3.64 -2.50
CA ASN A 213 5.26 2.40 -1.89
C ASN A 213 6.03 1.49 -2.86
N VAL A 214 6.18 1.91 -4.11
CA VAL A 214 6.96 1.20 -5.13
C VAL A 214 8.29 1.91 -5.35
N LEU A 215 9.39 1.18 -5.13
CA LEU A 215 10.74 1.64 -5.42
C LEU A 215 11.20 1.13 -6.79
N VAL A 216 11.80 2.02 -7.55
CA VAL A 216 12.24 1.79 -8.91
C VAL A 216 13.74 2.08 -9.02
N GLY A 217 14.43 1.18 -9.73
CA GLY A 217 15.79 1.34 -10.17
C GLY A 217 15.83 1.66 -11.67
N ASP A 218 16.90 2.31 -12.10
CA ASP A 218 17.20 2.53 -13.52
C ASP A 218 18.62 2.01 -13.78
N ASP A 219 18.70 0.84 -14.41
CA ASP A 219 19.97 0.20 -14.75
C ASP A 219 20.19 0.21 -16.28
N ARG A 220 21.44 0.36 -16.71
CA ARG A 220 21.78 0.43 -18.15
C ARG A 220 21.39 -0.83 -18.94
N SER A 221 21.33 -1.98 -18.28
CA SER A 221 21.04 -3.28 -18.89
C SER A 221 19.57 -3.70 -18.78
N LEU A 222 18.87 -3.27 -17.71
CA LEU A 222 17.48 -3.63 -17.44
C LEU A 222 16.48 -2.50 -17.77
N GLY A 223 16.95 -1.27 -17.91
CA GLY A 223 16.10 -0.08 -17.92
C GLY A 223 15.45 0.16 -16.56
N GLN A 224 14.31 0.84 -16.58
CA GLN A 224 13.46 1.02 -15.41
C GLN A 224 12.87 -0.33 -14.95
N HIS A 225 13.02 -0.65 -13.68
CA HIS A 225 12.51 -1.89 -13.08
C HIS A 225 12.16 -1.68 -11.61
N VAL A 226 11.24 -2.47 -11.09
CA VAL A 226 10.87 -2.44 -9.67
C VAL A 226 11.99 -3.10 -8.87
N THR A 227 12.53 -2.36 -7.89
CA THR A 227 13.59 -2.86 -7.01
C THR A 227 13.05 -3.37 -5.68
N SER A 228 11.96 -2.80 -5.19
CA SER A 228 11.30 -3.20 -3.95
C SER A 228 9.89 -2.62 -3.88
N ILE A 229 9.05 -3.28 -3.09
CA ILE A 229 7.80 -2.74 -2.55
C ILE A 229 8.01 -2.58 -1.05
N ILE A 230 7.58 -1.44 -0.52
CA ILE A 230 7.74 -1.08 0.90
C ILE A 230 6.38 -0.86 1.54
N ASP A 231 6.40 -0.85 2.87
CA ASP A 231 5.25 -0.59 3.73
C ASP A 231 4.15 -1.67 3.76
N PHE A 232 4.50 -2.81 4.38
CA PHE A 232 3.58 -3.91 4.68
C PHE A 232 2.64 -3.60 5.87
N GLY A 233 2.41 -2.32 6.18
CA GLY A 233 1.55 -1.90 7.29
C GLY A 233 0.08 -2.29 7.11
N ASP A 234 -0.38 -2.31 5.86
CA ASP A 234 -1.79 -2.52 5.47
C ASP A 234 -2.07 -3.90 4.89
N MET A 235 -1.08 -4.80 4.93
CA MET A 235 -1.26 -6.18 4.49
C MET A 235 -2.39 -6.86 5.26
N MET A 236 -3.11 -7.72 4.56
CA MET A 236 -4.27 -8.43 5.12
C MET A 236 -4.65 -9.65 4.29
N TYR A 237 -5.55 -10.47 4.80
CA TYR A 237 -6.20 -11.52 4.03
C TYR A 237 -7.41 -10.94 3.28
N SER A 238 -7.37 -10.92 1.94
CA SER A 238 -8.42 -10.32 1.10
C SER A 238 -8.47 -10.97 -0.28
N TRP A 239 -9.28 -10.46 -1.20
CA TRP A 239 -9.36 -10.95 -2.57
C TRP A 239 -8.06 -10.72 -3.33
N ILE A 240 -7.49 -11.77 -3.91
CA ILE A 240 -6.21 -11.72 -4.65
C ILE A 240 -6.28 -10.70 -5.81
N ALA A 241 -7.41 -10.65 -6.52
CA ALA A 241 -7.61 -9.72 -7.62
C ALA A 241 -7.62 -8.23 -7.21
N ALA A 242 -7.76 -7.92 -5.91
CA ALA A 242 -7.64 -6.55 -5.42
C ALA A 242 -6.21 -6.02 -5.56
N GLU A 243 -5.18 -6.85 -5.39
CA GLU A 243 -3.78 -6.42 -5.43
C GLU A 243 -3.39 -5.76 -6.77
N PRO A 244 -3.55 -6.40 -7.95
CA PRO A 244 -3.24 -5.75 -9.22
C PRO A 244 -4.17 -4.58 -9.53
N ALA A 245 -5.41 -4.60 -9.04
CA ALA A 245 -6.35 -3.50 -9.24
C ALA A 245 -5.96 -2.25 -8.45
N ILE A 246 -5.47 -2.42 -7.21
CA ILE A 246 -4.95 -1.33 -6.38
C ILE A 246 -3.74 -0.71 -7.07
N ALA A 247 -2.76 -1.51 -7.49
CA ALA A 247 -1.59 -1.00 -8.19
C ALA A 247 -1.94 -0.30 -9.51
N ALA A 248 -2.85 -0.87 -10.30
CA ALA A 248 -3.35 -0.26 -11.53
C ALA A 248 -4.01 1.10 -11.27
N ALA A 249 -4.82 1.24 -10.22
CA ALA A 249 -5.48 2.50 -9.87
C ALA A 249 -4.49 3.66 -9.69
N TYR A 250 -3.33 3.41 -9.04
CA TYR A 250 -2.30 4.44 -8.87
C TYR A 250 -1.42 4.61 -10.13
N ALA A 251 -1.11 3.53 -10.85
CA ALA A 251 -0.36 3.60 -12.11
C ALA A 251 -1.08 4.42 -13.21
N MET A 252 -2.41 4.47 -13.15
CA MET A 252 -3.27 5.24 -14.05
C MET A 252 -3.25 6.76 -13.81
N LEU A 253 -2.81 7.21 -12.63
CA LEU A 253 -2.88 8.63 -12.26
C LEU A 253 -2.01 9.49 -13.19
N GLY A 254 -2.63 10.55 -13.74
CA GLY A 254 -1.95 11.52 -14.60
C GLY A 254 -1.52 10.99 -15.97
N LYS A 255 -1.99 9.81 -16.40
CA LYS A 255 -1.72 9.25 -17.73
C LYS A 255 -2.66 9.81 -18.79
N GLU A 256 -2.15 9.99 -20.00
CA GLU A 256 -2.98 10.35 -21.17
C GLU A 256 -3.91 9.21 -21.56
N GLU A 257 -3.40 7.96 -21.51
CA GLU A 257 -4.14 6.72 -21.76
C GLU A 257 -4.15 5.85 -20.50
N PRO A 258 -5.05 6.10 -19.52
CA PRO A 258 -5.04 5.37 -18.25
C PRO A 258 -5.21 3.86 -18.41
N LEU A 259 -6.09 3.40 -19.30
CA LEU A 259 -6.35 1.96 -19.45
C LEU A 259 -5.12 1.19 -19.94
N ASP A 260 -4.23 1.79 -20.73
CA ASP A 260 -2.99 1.14 -21.17
C ASP A 260 -2.04 0.87 -19.99
N ALA A 261 -1.99 1.79 -19.01
CA ALA A 261 -1.23 1.59 -17.78
C ALA A 261 -1.79 0.43 -16.94
N ALA A 262 -3.12 0.37 -16.79
CA ALA A 262 -3.78 -0.75 -16.10
C ALA A 262 -3.53 -2.09 -16.80
N VAL A 263 -3.64 -2.12 -18.13
CA VAL A 263 -3.38 -3.30 -18.96
C VAL A 263 -1.95 -3.81 -18.74
N ALA A 264 -0.95 -2.92 -18.69
CA ALA A 264 0.44 -3.32 -18.42
C ALA A 264 0.60 -3.98 -17.05
N VAL A 265 0.07 -3.37 -15.98
CA VAL A 265 0.11 -3.95 -14.62
C VAL A 265 -0.58 -5.32 -14.58
N ILE A 266 -1.80 -5.41 -15.10
CA ILE A 266 -2.60 -6.64 -15.07
C ILE A 266 -1.93 -7.76 -15.87
N LYS A 267 -1.38 -7.44 -17.05
CA LYS A 267 -0.61 -8.40 -17.88
C LYS A 267 0.58 -8.96 -17.11
N GLY A 268 1.34 -8.09 -16.46
CA GLY A 268 2.49 -8.48 -15.65
C GLY A 268 2.10 -9.42 -14.51
N TYR A 269 1.05 -9.07 -13.78
CA TYR A 269 0.54 -9.85 -12.66
C TYR A 269 0.04 -11.23 -13.12
N HIS A 270 -0.83 -11.26 -14.12
CA HIS A 270 -1.41 -12.50 -14.64
C HIS A 270 -0.34 -13.48 -15.14
N ALA A 271 0.75 -12.98 -15.73
CA ALA A 271 1.84 -13.82 -16.23
C ALA A 271 2.57 -14.60 -15.12
N GLN A 272 2.53 -14.16 -13.87
CA GLN A 272 3.13 -14.85 -12.73
C GLN A 272 2.09 -15.60 -11.89
N LEU A 273 0.93 -14.99 -11.66
CA LEU A 273 -0.20 -15.56 -10.93
C LEU A 273 -1.48 -15.40 -11.76
N PRO A 274 -1.84 -16.41 -12.59
CA PRO A 274 -2.98 -16.31 -13.48
C PRO A 274 -4.27 -16.04 -12.72
N LEU A 275 -4.96 -14.97 -13.12
CA LEU A 275 -6.29 -14.59 -12.64
C LEU A 275 -7.35 -15.45 -13.32
N ASN A 276 -8.39 -15.85 -12.58
CA ASN A 276 -9.53 -16.56 -13.14
C ASN A 276 -10.52 -15.58 -13.81
N GLU A 277 -11.49 -16.09 -14.56
CA GLU A 277 -12.45 -15.23 -15.28
C GLU A 277 -13.27 -14.31 -14.38
N ALA A 278 -13.68 -14.78 -13.19
CA ALA A 278 -14.43 -13.96 -12.24
C ALA A 278 -13.55 -12.79 -11.74
N GLU A 279 -12.29 -13.07 -11.41
CA GLU A 279 -11.30 -12.08 -11.00
C GLU A 279 -11.02 -11.05 -12.08
N VAL A 280 -10.77 -11.48 -13.33
CA VAL A 280 -10.55 -10.56 -14.45
C VAL A 280 -11.79 -9.68 -14.71
N SER A 281 -13.00 -10.23 -14.53
CA SER A 281 -14.24 -9.52 -14.78
C SER A 281 -14.53 -8.36 -13.81
N VAL A 282 -13.94 -8.39 -12.61
CA VAL A 282 -14.15 -7.37 -11.56
C VAL A 282 -13.02 -6.36 -11.45
N LEU A 283 -11.90 -6.53 -12.16
CA LEU A 283 -10.71 -5.65 -12.04
C LEU A 283 -11.04 -4.17 -12.27
N PHE A 284 -11.86 -3.86 -13.27
CA PHE A 284 -12.25 -2.47 -13.55
C PHE A 284 -13.04 -1.87 -12.38
N ASP A 285 -13.98 -2.63 -11.83
CA ASP A 285 -14.79 -2.21 -10.69
C ASP A 285 -13.92 -2.03 -9.43
N PHE A 286 -12.94 -2.90 -9.19
CA PHE A 286 -11.96 -2.76 -8.10
C PHE A 286 -11.06 -1.53 -8.25
N ILE A 287 -10.58 -1.23 -9.45
CA ILE A 287 -9.80 -0.01 -9.74
C ILE A 287 -10.62 1.23 -9.35
N CYS A 288 -11.86 1.32 -9.86
CA CYS A 288 -12.75 2.44 -9.58
C CYS A 288 -13.06 2.56 -8.08
N MET A 289 -13.35 1.43 -7.41
CA MET A 289 -13.65 1.42 -5.98
C MET A 289 -12.44 1.82 -5.13
N ARG A 290 -11.21 1.40 -5.48
CA ARG A 290 -10.01 1.87 -4.76
C ARG A 290 -9.85 3.39 -4.86
N LEU A 291 -10.12 3.96 -6.03
CA LEU A 291 -10.10 5.42 -6.22
C LEU A 291 -11.21 6.11 -5.41
N CYS A 292 -12.43 5.57 -5.40
CA CYS A 292 -13.53 6.07 -4.55
C CYS A 292 -13.16 6.04 -3.06
N MET A 293 -12.60 4.93 -2.58
CA MET A 293 -12.13 4.79 -1.21
C MET A 293 -11.05 5.84 -0.92
N SER A 294 -10.10 6.04 -1.84
CA SER A 294 -9.03 7.01 -1.67
C SER A 294 -9.53 8.45 -1.47
N VAL A 295 -10.48 8.90 -2.28
CA VAL A 295 -11.01 10.27 -2.16
C VAL A 295 -11.92 10.44 -0.93
N CYS A 296 -12.66 9.39 -0.53
CA CYS A 296 -13.50 9.40 0.67
C CYS A 296 -12.66 9.38 1.95
N ILE A 297 -11.66 8.51 2.05
CA ILE A 297 -10.74 8.42 3.20
C ILE A 297 -9.93 9.70 3.31
N CYS A 298 -9.47 10.28 2.20
CA CYS A 298 -8.84 11.59 2.17
C CYS A 298 -9.75 12.68 2.79
N ALA A 299 -11.03 12.73 2.43
CA ALA A 299 -11.97 13.69 3.01
C ALA A 299 -12.17 13.50 4.52
N TYR A 300 -12.17 12.24 4.98
CA TYR A 300 -12.20 11.90 6.40
C TYR A 300 -10.93 12.38 7.12
N GLN A 301 -9.74 12.03 6.63
CA GLN A 301 -8.47 12.44 7.22
C GLN A 301 -8.33 13.97 7.25
N GLN A 302 -8.74 14.69 6.19
CA GLN A 302 -8.77 16.16 6.17
C GLN A 302 -9.73 16.75 7.22
N SER A 303 -10.83 16.05 7.54
CA SER A 303 -11.75 16.49 8.60
C SER A 303 -11.13 16.37 9.99
N LEU A 304 -10.20 15.43 10.20
CA LEU A 304 -9.44 15.25 11.43
C LEU A 304 -8.24 16.21 11.52
N GLU A 305 -7.53 16.41 10.41
CA GLU A 305 -6.33 17.23 10.31
C GLU A 305 -6.40 18.29 9.19
N PRO A 306 -7.22 19.35 9.34
CA PRO A 306 -7.41 20.35 8.28
C PRO A 306 -6.14 21.07 7.81
N GLY A 307 -5.07 21.05 8.62
CA GLY A 307 -3.77 21.67 8.31
C GLY A 307 -2.82 20.78 7.51
N ASN A 308 -3.09 19.48 7.40
CA ASN A 308 -2.18 18.52 6.80
C ASN A 308 -2.37 18.45 5.28
N LYS A 309 -1.65 19.31 4.56
CA LYS A 309 -1.70 19.40 3.08
C LYS A 309 -1.20 18.14 2.37
N TYR A 310 -0.52 17.23 3.06
CA TYR A 310 -0.05 15.98 2.46
C TYR A 310 -1.22 15.08 2.07
N LEU A 311 -2.30 15.11 2.88
CA LEU A 311 -3.50 14.31 2.68
C LEU A 311 -4.23 14.61 1.36
N SER A 312 -3.98 15.76 0.72
CA SER A 312 -4.65 16.17 -0.52
C SER A 312 -3.81 16.01 -1.80
N ILE A 313 -2.56 15.54 -1.70
CA ILE A 313 -1.63 15.49 -2.84
C ILE A 313 -2.18 14.62 -3.99
N SER A 314 -2.75 13.46 -3.65
CA SER A 314 -3.29 12.52 -4.64
C SER A 314 -4.78 12.73 -4.94
N GLU A 315 -5.45 13.68 -4.28
CA GLU A 315 -6.91 13.87 -4.39
C GLU A 315 -7.31 14.35 -5.79
N LYS A 316 -6.61 15.36 -6.33
CA LYS A 316 -6.96 15.95 -7.63
C LYS A 316 -6.76 14.97 -8.79
N PRO A 317 -5.61 14.28 -8.93
CA PRO A 317 -5.45 13.25 -9.97
C PRO A 317 -6.49 12.13 -9.87
N ALA A 318 -6.83 11.69 -8.65
CA ALA A 318 -7.84 10.64 -8.44
C ALA A 318 -9.24 11.08 -8.90
N TRP A 319 -9.66 12.31 -8.58
CA TRP A 319 -10.94 12.84 -9.08
C TRP A 319 -10.98 12.94 -10.61
N THR A 320 -9.93 13.47 -11.23
CA THR A 320 -9.84 13.55 -12.69
C THR A 320 -9.90 12.16 -13.32
N LEU A 321 -9.24 11.17 -12.72
CA LEU A 321 -9.29 9.81 -13.21
C LEU A 321 -10.70 9.21 -13.07
N LEU A 322 -11.37 9.36 -11.93
CA LEU A 322 -12.74 8.90 -11.73
C LEU A 322 -13.71 9.49 -12.76
N GLU A 323 -13.55 10.77 -13.11
CA GLU A 323 -14.33 11.43 -14.16
C GLU A 323 -14.09 10.79 -15.53
N ILE A 324 -12.83 10.51 -15.89
CA ILE A 324 -12.48 9.78 -17.13
C ILE A 324 -13.08 8.38 -17.14
N LEU A 325 -12.95 7.64 -16.03
CA LEU A 325 -13.42 6.26 -15.92
C LEU A 325 -14.94 6.13 -15.92
N ARG A 326 -15.67 7.20 -15.55
CA ARG A 326 -17.12 7.25 -15.65
C ARG A 326 -17.60 7.04 -17.09
N ASP A 327 -16.85 7.58 -18.05
CA ASP A 327 -17.20 7.55 -19.47
C ASP A 327 -16.68 6.28 -20.18
N VAL A 328 -15.94 5.42 -19.47
CA VAL A 328 -15.50 4.12 -19.97
C VAL A 328 -16.63 3.10 -19.82
N ILE A 329 -16.98 2.43 -20.92
CA ILE A 329 -17.91 1.29 -20.89
C ILE A 329 -17.22 0.13 -20.15
N PRO A 330 -17.76 -0.38 -19.03
CA PRO A 330 -17.07 -1.40 -18.24
C PRO A 330 -16.70 -2.66 -19.04
N GLU A 331 -17.57 -3.12 -19.94
CA GLU A 331 -17.31 -4.28 -20.80
C GLU A 331 -16.09 -4.05 -21.70
N HIS A 332 -15.87 -2.81 -22.17
CA HIS A 332 -14.71 -2.48 -22.98
C HIS A 332 -13.41 -2.63 -22.17
N ALA A 333 -13.38 -2.10 -20.94
CA ALA A 333 -12.22 -2.26 -20.06
C ALA A 333 -11.98 -3.74 -19.71
N THR A 334 -13.03 -4.48 -19.36
CA THR A 334 -12.94 -5.92 -19.09
C THR A 334 -12.39 -6.68 -20.29
N ASP A 335 -12.82 -6.37 -21.53
CA ASP A 335 -12.32 -7.03 -22.74
C ASP A 335 -10.84 -6.72 -23.01
N LEU A 336 -10.37 -5.51 -22.68
CA LEU A 336 -8.94 -5.19 -22.72
C LEU A 336 -8.14 -6.05 -21.74
N PHE A 337 -8.63 -6.18 -20.50
CA PHE A 337 -7.97 -7.00 -19.48
C PHE A 337 -7.98 -8.48 -19.85
N ARG A 338 -9.11 -9.01 -20.33
CA ARG A 338 -9.19 -10.39 -20.84
C ARG A 338 -8.18 -10.66 -21.95
N LYS A 339 -7.95 -9.74 -22.88
CA LYS A 339 -6.99 -9.95 -23.98
C LYS A 339 -5.56 -10.20 -23.49
N VAL A 340 -5.17 -9.61 -22.36
CA VAL A 340 -3.82 -9.80 -21.79
C VAL A 340 -3.74 -10.93 -20.76
N CYS A 341 -4.89 -11.48 -20.36
CA CYS A 341 -5.04 -12.63 -19.47
C CYS A 341 -5.34 -13.95 -20.22
N ASN A 342 -5.30 -13.95 -21.56
CA ASN A 342 -5.62 -15.10 -22.42
C ASN A 342 -4.37 -15.75 -23.05
#